data_AF-A0A2S4VPV4-F1
#
_entry.id   AF-A0A2S4VPV4-F1
#
_cell.length_a   1.000
_cell.length_b   1.000
_cell.length_c   1.000
_cell.angle_alpha   90.00
_cell.angle_beta   90.00
_cell.angle_gamma   90.00
#
_symmetry.space_group_name_H-M   'P 1'
#
loop_
_entity.id
_entity.type
_entity.pdbx_description
1 polymer ?
#
loop_
_entity_poly.entity_id
_entity_poly.type
_entity_poly.pdbx_seq_one_letter_code
_entity_poly.pdbx_strand_id
1 'polypeptide(L)'
;MVFVKYSAEIKTIVITLLLQGKSRDFINALLNPDISDQSLQRWFTLFNETQSAVEDATLYLDKIQCALVETVGEFYPISTIHDDLRKRLGLTRKVARAVHPAQLSAKRAQWLIDVSLMPAEFLVFVDESAICIATQCRQYGQAPKGMPTEQVVREFAGPWFSLLPGVSTEGVVGVMVQQGSILRPDFEFFLKNLLSWTTVVFHHRGRIEELCEAHNVVYMYLPPYSPDFNPIEKSFLVIKNHLKRAQVLTGTTDDVDIITDFVSKLVTPELMQALFRDCGYM
;
A
#
# COMPACT_ATOMS: atom_id res chain seq x y z
N MET A 1 0.08 22.74 -26.97
CA MET A 1 -0.48 21.66 -26.13
C MET A 1 0.36 21.57 -24.86
N VAL A 2 -0.24 21.80 -23.70
CA VAL A 2 0.43 21.68 -22.41
C VAL A 2 0.53 20.19 -22.06
N PHE A 3 1.71 19.70 -21.74
CA PHE A 3 1.90 18.32 -21.33
C PHE A 3 1.33 18.13 -19.92
N VAL A 4 0.21 17.43 -19.80
CA VAL A 4 -0.39 17.06 -18.52
C VAL A 4 0.12 15.68 -18.12
N LYS A 5 0.76 15.58 -16.95
CA LYS A 5 1.30 14.32 -16.41
C LYS A 5 0.22 13.61 -15.58
N TYR A 6 -0.19 12.43 -16.03
CA TYR A 6 -1.13 11.57 -15.30
C TYR A 6 -0.39 10.41 -14.61
N SER A 7 -0.84 10.03 -13.42
CA SER A 7 -0.29 8.88 -12.69
C SER A 7 -0.55 7.56 -13.41
N ALA A 8 0.16 6.49 -13.02
CA ALA A 8 -0.05 5.17 -13.59
C ALA A 8 -1.41 4.58 -13.18
N GLU A 9 -1.90 4.87 -11.97
CA GLU A 9 -3.22 4.43 -11.51
C GLU A 9 -4.32 5.03 -12.37
N ILE A 10 -4.28 6.34 -12.64
CA ILE A 10 -5.29 7.03 -13.46
C ILE A 10 -5.37 6.39 -14.85
N LYS A 11 -4.22 6.16 -15.51
CA LYS A 11 -4.19 5.50 -16.82
C LYS A 11 -4.80 4.11 -16.78
N THR A 12 -4.53 3.34 -15.72
CA THR A 12 -5.04 1.98 -15.54
C THR A 12 -6.56 1.98 -15.35
N ILE A 13 -7.09 2.89 -14.53
CA ILE A 13 -8.52 3.04 -14.29
C ILE A 13 -9.23 3.44 -15.58
N VAL A 14 -8.68 4.42 -16.29
CA VAL A 14 -9.21 4.89 -17.58
C VAL A 14 -9.28 3.75 -18.60
N ILE A 15 -8.21 2.97 -18.78
CA ILE A 15 -8.20 1.82 -19.69
C ILE A 15 -9.23 0.77 -19.25
N THR A 16 -9.33 0.50 -17.95
CA THR A 16 -10.31 -0.46 -17.42
C THR A 16 -11.75 -0.02 -17.71
N LEU A 17 -12.07 1.27 -17.51
CA LEU A 17 -13.40 1.82 -17.80
C LEU A 17 -13.72 1.83 -19.30
N LEU A 18 -12.72 2.13 -20.15
CA LEU A 18 -12.87 2.02 -21.61
C LEU A 18 -13.15 0.58 -22.05
N LEU A 19 -12.43 -0.41 -21.50
CA LEU A 19 -12.68 -1.84 -21.78
C LEU A 19 -14.07 -2.31 -21.31
N GLN A 20 -14.63 -1.65 -20.29
CA GLN A 20 -16.01 -1.87 -19.83
C GLN A 20 -17.06 -1.10 -20.65
N GLY A 21 -16.65 -0.40 -21.72
CA GLY A 21 -17.54 0.34 -22.61
C GLY A 21 -18.06 1.66 -22.04
N LYS A 22 -17.42 2.23 -21.00
CA LYS A 22 -17.80 3.54 -20.46
C LYS A 22 -17.37 4.67 -21.40
N SER A 23 -18.24 5.67 -21.56
CA SER A 23 -17.99 6.82 -22.43
C SER A 23 -16.94 7.76 -21.82
N ARG A 24 -16.28 8.55 -22.68
CA ARG A 24 -15.35 9.59 -22.25
C ARG A 24 -15.99 10.57 -21.27
N ASP A 25 -17.20 11.05 -21.56
CA ASP A 25 -17.90 12.01 -20.70
C ASP A 25 -18.09 11.45 -19.29
N PHE A 26 -18.34 10.14 -19.18
CA PHE A 26 -18.41 9.45 -17.90
C PHE A 26 -17.04 9.39 -17.20
N ILE A 27 -15.97 9.06 -17.94
CA ILE A 27 -14.61 8.97 -17.40
C ILE A 27 -14.10 10.35 -16.95
N ASN A 28 -14.35 11.40 -17.73
CA ASN A 28 -13.93 12.78 -17.41
C ASN A 28 -14.75 13.35 -16.25
N ALA A 29 -16.05 13.04 -16.17
CA ALA A 29 -16.86 13.40 -15.02
C ALA A 29 -16.41 12.69 -13.73
N LEU A 30 -15.81 11.50 -13.85
CA LEU A 30 -15.45 10.64 -12.72
C LEU A 30 -14.03 10.87 -12.18
N LEU A 31 -13.05 11.13 -13.04
CA LEU A 31 -11.63 11.13 -12.64
C LEU A 31 -10.98 12.50 -12.75
N ASN A 32 -11.17 13.18 -13.88
CA ASN A 32 -10.57 14.49 -14.13
C ASN A 32 -11.26 15.14 -15.34
N PRO A 33 -11.76 16.39 -15.23
CA PRO A 33 -12.55 17.00 -16.28
C PRO A 33 -11.85 17.16 -17.64
N ASP A 34 -10.52 17.04 -17.75
CA ASP A 34 -9.78 17.42 -18.95
C ASP A 34 -8.90 16.31 -19.58
N ILE A 35 -9.23 15.02 -19.43
CA ILE A 35 -8.53 13.99 -20.22
C ILE A 35 -8.91 14.14 -21.70
N SER A 36 -7.90 14.37 -22.54
CA SER A 36 -8.06 14.57 -23.98
C SER A 36 -8.25 13.24 -24.73
N ASP A 37 -8.96 13.27 -25.87
CA ASP A 37 -9.09 12.11 -26.76
C ASP A 37 -7.73 11.55 -27.19
N GLN A 38 -6.78 12.44 -27.44
CA GLN A 38 -5.44 12.05 -27.85
C GLN A 38 -4.72 11.28 -26.75
N SER A 39 -4.93 11.65 -25.48
CA SER A 39 -4.39 10.91 -24.33
C SER A 39 -5.06 9.54 -24.19
N LEU A 40 -6.38 9.47 -24.29
CA LEU A 40 -7.14 8.22 -24.22
C LEU A 40 -6.70 7.24 -25.31
N GLN A 41 -6.67 7.71 -26.55
CA GLN A 41 -6.30 6.89 -27.70
C GLN A 41 -4.85 6.42 -27.61
N ARG A 42 -3.93 7.31 -27.18
CA ARG A 42 -2.53 6.94 -26.96
C ARG A 42 -2.37 5.88 -25.88
N TRP A 43 -3.11 5.97 -24.77
CA TRP A 43 -3.05 4.96 -23.71
C TRP A 43 -3.65 3.63 -24.17
N PHE A 44 -4.74 3.67 -24.93
CA PHE A 44 -5.41 2.48 -25.45
C PHE A 44 -4.54 1.76 -26.50
N THR A 45 -3.89 2.51 -27.39
CA THR A 45 -2.88 1.99 -28.31
C THR A 45 -1.72 1.36 -27.55
N LEU A 46 -1.15 2.07 -26.56
CA LEU A 46 -0.04 1.54 -25.76
C LEU A 46 -0.43 0.25 -25.04
N PHE A 47 -1.66 0.19 -24.48
CA PHE A 47 -2.19 -1.00 -23.84
C PHE A 47 -2.30 -2.18 -24.81
N ASN A 48 -2.87 -1.99 -26.00
CA ASN A 48 -2.98 -3.06 -27.00
C ASN A 48 -1.58 -3.52 -27.48
N GLU A 49 -0.65 -2.59 -27.69
CA GLU A 49 0.73 -2.90 -28.10
C GLU A 49 1.51 -3.65 -27.01
N THR A 50 1.34 -3.29 -25.73
CA THR A 50 2.02 -3.98 -24.61
C THR A 50 1.36 -5.29 -24.22
N GLN A 51 0.03 -5.40 -24.30
CA GLN A 51 -0.70 -6.65 -24.09
C GLN A 51 -0.28 -7.71 -25.14
N SER A 52 -0.02 -7.29 -26.38
CA SER A 52 0.48 -8.17 -27.45
C SER A 52 1.91 -8.66 -27.23
N ALA A 53 2.75 -7.94 -26.48
CA ALA A 53 4.16 -8.27 -26.30
C ALA A 53 4.44 -9.05 -25.00
N VAL A 54 3.53 -8.98 -24.03
CA VAL A 54 3.71 -9.56 -22.69
C VAL A 54 2.35 -10.06 -22.17
N GLU A 55 1.85 -11.15 -22.75
CA GLU A 55 0.65 -11.84 -22.23
C GLU A 55 0.86 -12.34 -20.79
N ASP A 56 2.10 -12.73 -20.46
CA ASP A 56 2.54 -13.05 -19.10
C ASP A 56 3.87 -12.34 -18.78
N ALA A 57 3.79 -11.34 -17.89
CA ALA A 57 4.93 -10.53 -17.45
C ALA A 57 5.91 -11.27 -16.55
N THR A 58 5.63 -12.52 -16.19
CA THR A 58 6.48 -13.35 -15.34
C THR A 58 7.35 -14.32 -16.14
N LEU A 59 7.20 -14.37 -17.46
CA LEU A 59 7.98 -15.27 -18.31
C LEU A 59 9.49 -15.02 -18.17
N TYR A 60 10.23 -16.11 -18.04
CA TYR A 60 11.69 -16.07 -18.10
C TYR A 60 12.15 -15.84 -19.54
N LEU A 61 13.37 -15.30 -19.70
CA LEU A 61 13.90 -14.94 -21.01
C LEU A 61 14.00 -16.12 -21.98
N ASP A 62 14.26 -17.33 -21.48
CA ASP A 62 14.26 -18.56 -22.29
C ASP A 62 12.84 -18.90 -22.80
N LYS A 63 11.81 -18.64 -22.00
CA LYS A 63 10.42 -18.84 -22.43
C LYS A 63 9.98 -17.82 -23.47
N ILE A 64 10.40 -16.57 -23.31
CA ILE A 64 10.19 -15.52 -24.33
C ILE A 64 10.90 -15.91 -25.64
N GLN A 65 12.14 -16.42 -25.55
CA GLN A 65 12.88 -16.93 -26.71
C GLN A 65 12.14 -18.07 -27.42
N CYS A 66 11.66 -19.08 -26.69
CA CYS A 66 10.87 -20.17 -27.27
C CYS A 66 9.61 -19.65 -27.97
N ALA A 67 8.86 -18.74 -27.31
CA ALA A 67 7.65 -18.16 -27.88
C ALA A 67 7.93 -17.36 -29.16
N LEU A 68 9.03 -16.61 -29.23
CA LEU A 68 9.44 -15.88 -30.45
C LEU A 68 9.78 -16.83 -31.61
N VAL A 69 10.44 -17.96 -31.32
CA VAL A 69 10.70 -18.99 -32.33
C VAL A 69 9.40 -19.63 -32.82
N GLU A 70 8.47 -19.92 -31.92
CA GLU A 70 7.17 -20.53 -32.26
C GLU A 70 6.26 -19.59 -33.06
N THR A 71 6.27 -18.29 -32.75
CA THR A 71 5.36 -17.30 -33.35
C THR A 71 5.92 -16.63 -34.59
N VAL A 72 7.21 -16.27 -34.59
CA VAL A 72 7.87 -15.50 -35.66
C VAL A 72 8.78 -16.39 -36.51
N GLY A 73 9.15 -17.58 -36.03
CA GLY A 73 10.06 -18.48 -36.74
C GLY A 73 11.53 -18.11 -36.63
N GLU A 74 11.87 -17.12 -35.80
CA GLU A 74 13.22 -16.55 -35.71
C GLU A 74 13.84 -16.76 -34.33
N PHE A 75 15.12 -17.13 -34.32
CA PHE A 75 15.90 -17.34 -33.11
C PHE A 75 16.65 -16.07 -32.71
N TYR A 76 16.41 -15.60 -31.49
CA TYR A 76 17.08 -14.44 -30.91
C TYR A 76 17.85 -14.83 -29.65
N PRO A 77 19.14 -14.48 -29.49
CA PRO A 77 19.88 -14.73 -28.26
C PRO A 77 19.23 -14.10 -27.02
N ILE A 78 19.33 -14.76 -25.86
CA ILE A 78 18.80 -14.26 -24.58
C ILE A 78 19.30 -12.85 -24.26
N SER A 79 20.57 -12.55 -24.56
CA SER A 79 21.16 -11.23 -24.38
C SER A 79 20.50 -10.16 -25.26
N THR A 80 20.18 -10.50 -26.51
CA THR A 80 19.47 -9.63 -27.44
C THR A 80 18.05 -9.34 -26.93
N ILE A 81 17.33 -10.38 -26.50
CA ILE A 81 15.98 -10.25 -25.94
C ILE A 81 16.01 -9.37 -24.68
N HIS A 82 16.96 -9.60 -23.77
CA HIS A 82 17.14 -8.79 -22.57
C HIS A 82 17.42 -7.32 -22.90
N ASP A 83 18.35 -7.06 -23.83
CA ASP A 83 18.71 -5.72 -24.23
C ASP A 83 17.56 -5.00 -24.91
N ASP A 84 16.77 -5.70 -25.72
CA ASP A 84 15.62 -5.14 -26.40
C ASP A 84 14.50 -4.80 -25.41
N LEU A 85 14.17 -5.71 -24.50
CA LEU A 85 13.26 -5.45 -23.37
C LEU A 85 13.70 -4.20 -22.59
N ARG A 86 14.98 -4.11 -22.24
CA ARG A 86 15.51 -3.01 -21.42
C ARG A 86 15.63 -1.68 -22.15
N LYS A 87 16.22 -1.68 -23.35
CA LYS A 87 16.64 -0.47 -24.06
C LYS A 87 15.57 0.05 -25.00
N ARG A 88 14.88 -0.84 -25.72
CA ARG A 88 13.83 -0.46 -26.69
C ARG A 88 12.48 -0.32 -26.02
N LEU A 89 12.09 -1.31 -25.20
CA LEU A 89 10.77 -1.34 -24.56
C LEU A 89 10.75 -0.70 -23.16
N GLY A 90 11.92 -0.38 -22.59
CA GLY A 90 12.01 0.24 -21.26
C GLY A 90 11.59 -0.68 -20.11
N LEU A 91 11.49 -1.99 -20.35
CA LEU A 91 11.08 -3.00 -19.39
C LEU A 91 12.29 -3.50 -18.60
N THR A 92 12.18 -3.49 -17.28
CA THR A 92 13.24 -4.03 -16.41
C THR A 92 12.69 -5.15 -15.55
N ARG A 93 13.51 -6.17 -15.28
CA ARG A 93 13.12 -7.27 -14.41
C ARG A 93 12.95 -6.75 -12.99
N LYS A 94 11.75 -6.90 -12.44
CA LYS A 94 11.41 -6.58 -11.06
C LYS A 94 10.94 -7.84 -10.36
N VAL A 95 11.00 -7.82 -9.03
CA VAL A 95 10.35 -8.86 -8.23
C VAL A 95 8.85 -8.72 -8.45
N ALA A 96 8.21 -9.78 -8.95
CA ALA A 96 6.78 -9.78 -9.17
C ALA A 96 6.06 -9.61 -7.82
N ARG A 97 5.13 -8.66 -7.75
CA ARG A 97 4.30 -8.49 -6.57
C ARG A 97 3.23 -9.57 -6.58
N ALA A 98 3.13 -10.36 -5.51
CA ALA A 98 2.00 -11.25 -5.32
C ALA A 98 0.72 -10.42 -5.17
N VAL A 99 -0.26 -10.69 -6.02
CA VAL A 99 -1.59 -10.07 -5.96
C VAL A 99 -2.57 -11.13 -5.51
N HIS A 100 -3.30 -10.85 -4.43
CA HIS A 100 -4.31 -11.77 -3.96
C HIS A 100 -5.49 -11.81 -4.94
N PRO A 101 -6.07 -12.98 -5.29
CA PRO A 101 -7.18 -13.08 -6.25
C PRO A 101 -8.41 -12.22 -5.90
N ALA A 102 -8.64 -11.97 -4.61
CA ALA A 102 -9.72 -11.12 -4.13
C ALA A 102 -9.45 -9.60 -4.25
N GLN A 103 -8.24 -9.19 -4.66
CA GLN A 103 -7.91 -7.80 -4.99
C GLN A 103 -8.53 -7.43 -6.35
N LEU A 104 -9.84 -7.18 -6.35
CA LEU A 104 -10.57 -6.88 -7.59
C LEU A 104 -10.38 -5.41 -7.99
N SER A 105 -9.98 -5.18 -9.24
CA SER A 105 -9.80 -3.83 -9.81
C SER A 105 -11.06 -2.98 -9.71
N ALA A 106 -12.24 -3.56 -9.94
CA ALA A 106 -13.52 -2.87 -9.84
C ALA A 106 -13.80 -2.34 -8.42
N LYS A 107 -13.50 -3.12 -7.37
CA LYS A 107 -13.67 -2.67 -5.97
C LYS A 107 -12.70 -1.55 -5.61
N ARG A 108 -11.47 -1.62 -6.12
CA ARG A 108 -10.46 -0.58 -5.93
C ARG A 108 -10.81 0.71 -6.66
N ALA A 109 -11.35 0.61 -7.87
CA ALA A 109 -11.85 1.77 -8.60
C ALA A 109 -13.04 2.41 -7.87
N GLN A 110 -13.99 1.60 -7.38
CA GLN A 110 -15.12 2.12 -6.60
C GLN A 110 -14.67 2.84 -5.32
N TRP A 111 -13.71 2.27 -4.59
CA TRP A 111 -13.10 2.92 -3.41
C TRP A 111 -12.58 4.32 -3.72
N LEU A 112 -11.84 4.48 -4.83
CA LEU A 112 -11.29 5.78 -5.22
C LEU A 112 -12.38 6.79 -5.54
N ILE A 113 -13.49 6.34 -6.14
CA ILE A 113 -14.64 7.20 -6.43
C ILE A 113 -15.28 7.65 -5.10
N ASP A 114 -15.58 6.70 -4.21
CA ASP A 114 -16.24 6.97 -2.94
C ASP A 114 -15.42 7.94 -2.07
N VAL A 115 -14.11 7.72 -1.98
CA VAL A 115 -13.22 8.56 -1.16
C VAL A 115 -12.92 9.91 -1.80
N SER A 116 -12.95 10.04 -3.14
CA SER A 116 -12.73 11.32 -3.84
C SER A 116 -13.78 12.40 -3.51
N LEU A 117 -14.93 11.99 -2.98
CA LEU A 117 -15.99 12.89 -2.56
C LEU A 117 -15.76 13.46 -1.15
N MET A 118 -14.70 13.02 -0.47
CA MET A 118 -14.39 13.35 0.92
C MET A 118 -13.05 14.10 1.02
N PRO A 119 -12.98 15.20 1.79
CA PRO A 119 -11.70 15.82 2.15
C PRO A 119 -10.82 14.85 2.92
N ALA A 120 -9.52 14.84 2.62
CA ALA A 120 -8.55 13.95 3.26
C ALA A 120 -8.47 14.17 4.78
N GLU A 121 -8.70 15.40 5.22
CA GLU A 121 -8.67 15.82 6.63
C GLU A 121 -9.77 15.16 7.48
N PHE A 122 -10.81 14.63 6.84
CA PHE A 122 -11.91 13.93 7.51
C PHE A 122 -11.66 12.43 7.68
N LEU A 123 -10.61 11.90 7.05
CA LEU A 123 -10.30 10.47 7.07
C LEU A 123 -9.36 10.15 8.24
N VAL A 124 -9.85 9.30 9.13
CA VAL A 124 -9.03 8.64 10.15
C VAL A 124 -8.88 7.18 9.79
N PHE A 125 -7.66 6.75 9.51
CA PHE A 125 -7.38 5.33 9.31
C PHE A 125 -7.15 4.67 10.66
N VAL A 126 -7.61 3.43 10.83
CA VAL A 126 -7.36 2.61 12.02
C VAL A 126 -7.02 1.20 11.56
N ASP A 127 -5.89 0.67 12.05
CA ASP A 127 -5.46 -0.70 11.76
C ASP A 127 -4.56 -1.25 12.87
N GLU A 128 -4.39 -2.57 12.92
CA GLU A 128 -3.56 -3.23 13.92
C GLU A 128 -2.24 -3.72 13.33
N SER A 129 -1.15 -3.58 14.09
CA SER A 129 0.12 -4.19 13.74
C SER A 129 0.82 -4.77 14.96
N ALA A 130 1.25 -6.03 14.84
CA ALA A 130 2.12 -6.68 15.81
C ALA A 130 3.57 -6.16 15.74
N ILE A 131 4.17 -5.94 16.92
CA ILE A 131 5.58 -5.65 17.15
C ILE A 131 6.15 -6.81 17.97
N CYS A 132 6.92 -7.67 17.32
CA CYS A 132 7.60 -8.80 17.96
C CYS A 132 9.08 -8.49 18.17
N ILE A 133 9.58 -8.61 19.39
CA ILE A 133 10.97 -8.27 19.73
C ILE A 133 11.98 -9.13 18.97
N ALA A 134 11.68 -10.41 18.76
CA ALA A 134 12.56 -11.30 17.99
C ALA A 134 12.80 -10.79 16.55
N THR A 135 11.82 -10.06 15.99
CA THR A 135 11.93 -9.46 14.65
C THR A 135 12.58 -8.08 14.63
N GLN A 136 12.81 -7.48 15.81
CA GLN A 136 13.35 -6.14 15.99
C GLN A 136 14.89 -6.10 16.04
N CYS A 137 15.58 -7.17 15.62
CA CYS A 137 17.04 -7.17 15.47
C CYS A 137 17.51 -6.53 14.15
N ARG A 138 18.65 -5.84 14.17
CA ARG A 138 19.32 -5.29 12.97
C ARG A 138 19.79 -6.43 12.07
N GLN A 139 19.39 -6.42 10.80
CA GLN A 139 19.69 -7.52 9.85
C GLN A 139 21.01 -7.34 9.08
N TYR A 140 21.62 -6.17 9.17
CA TYR A 140 22.83 -5.84 8.44
C TYR A 140 23.92 -5.40 9.41
N GLY A 141 25.15 -5.85 9.15
CA GLY A 141 26.35 -5.50 9.90
C GLY A 141 27.55 -5.41 8.96
N GLN A 142 28.67 -4.92 9.48
CA GLN A 142 29.91 -4.81 8.72
C GLN A 142 30.77 -6.07 8.94
N ALA A 143 31.38 -6.57 7.86
CA ALA A 143 32.35 -7.67 7.87
C ALA A 143 33.31 -7.52 6.67
N PRO A 144 34.49 -8.16 6.71
CA PRO A 144 35.36 -8.28 5.54
C PRO A 144 34.60 -8.86 4.34
N LYS A 145 34.97 -8.44 3.13
CA LYS A 145 34.33 -8.90 1.89
C LYS A 145 34.39 -10.42 1.78
N GLY A 146 33.24 -11.06 1.59
CA GLY A 146 33.10 -12.52 1.47
C GLY A 146 32.99 -13.25 2.81
N MET A 147 33.00 -12.55 3.94
CA MET A 147 32.81 -13.12 5.27
C MET A 147 31.44 -12.77 5.86
N PRO A 148 30.81 -13.68 6.62
CA PRO A 148 29.61 -13.37 7.38
C PRO A 148 29.91 -12.48 8.59
N THR A 149 28.89 -11.78 9.08
CA THR A 149 28.92 -11.05 10.37
C THR A 149 27.96 -11.75 11.33
N GLU A 150 28.29 -11.76 12.62
CA GLU A 150 27.44 -12.38 13.64
C GLU A 150 26.31 -11.44 14.07
N GLN A 151 25.16 -12.02 14.37
CA GLN A 151 24.01 -11.33 14.92
C GLN A 151 23.67 -11.95 16.26
N VAL A 152 23.51 -11.14 17.31
CA VAL A 152 22.93 -11.60 18.57
C VAL A 152 21.46 -11.93 18.32
N VAL A 153 21.12 -13.21 18.35
CA VAL A 153 19.74 -13.67 18.23
C VAL A 153 19.05 -13.41 19.57
N ARG A 154 17.96 -12.63 19.54
CA ARG A 154 17.05 -12.52 20.68
C ARG A 154 16.10 -13.72 20.65
N GLU A 155 15.84 -14.35 21.79
CA GLU A 155 15.00 -15.53 21.86
C GLU A 155 13.60 -15.27 21.26
N PHE A 156 13.13 -16.18 20.41
CA PHE A 156 11.82 -16.10 19.77
C PHE A 156 10.63 -16.24 20.74
N ALA A 157 10.89 -16.61 22.00
CA ALA A 157 9.87 -16.73 23.06
C ALA A 157 9.53 -15.40 23.75
N GLY A 158 10.10 -14.27 23.29
CA GLY A 158 9.79 -12.96 23.84
C GLY A 158 8.34 -12.52 23.57
N PRO A 159 7.79 -11.62 24.41
CA PRO A 159 6.44 -11.12 24.21
C PRO A 159 6.32 -10.33 22.91
N TRP A 160 5.10 -10.25 22.40
CA TRP A 160 4.74 -9.39 21.29
C TRP A 160 3.71 -8.36 21.76
N PHE A 161 3.75 -7.20 21.12
CA PHE A 161 2.87 -6.09 21.42
C PHE A 161 1.99 -5.81 20.22
N SER A 162 0.71 -5.56 20.46
CA SER A 162 -0.20 -5.04 19.46
C SER A 162 -0.20 -3.53 19.52
N LEU A 163 0.05 -2.90 18.38
CA LEU A 163 -0.08 -1.47 18.19
C LEU A 163 -1.35 -1.20 17.38
N LEU A 164 -2.24 -0.37 17.92
CA LEU A 164 -3.45 0.12 17.27
C LEU A 164 -3.46 1.64 17.31
N PRO A 165 -3.00 2.31 16.23
CA PRO A 165 -3.10 3.75 16.08
C PRO A 165 -4.31 4.13 15.23
N GLY A 166 -4.87 5.29 15.55
CA GLY A 166 -5.71 6.07 14.65
C GLY A 166 -4.89 7.21 14.09
N VAL A 167 -4.82 7.37 12.78
CA VAL A 167 -4.02 8.43 12.13
C VAL A 167 -4.86 9.24 11.16
N SER A 168 -4.57 10.54 11.08
CA SER A 168 -5.14 11.49 10.14
C SER A 168 -4.03 12.25 9.41
N THR A 169 -4.39 13.21 8.57
CA THR A 169 -3.44 14.17 7.98
C THR A 169 -2.69 14.98 9.04
N GLU A 170 -3.23 15.12 10.25
CA GLU A 170 -2.63 15.85 11.37
C GLU A 170 -1.74 14.98 12.26
N GLY A 171 -1.44 13.73 11.85
CA GLY A 171 -0.62 12.81 12.62
C GLY A 171 -1.44 11.81 13.42
N VAL A 172 -0.93 11.39 14.58
CA VAL A 172 -1.63 10.45 15.46
C VAL A 172 -2.81 11.11 16.16
N VAL A 173 -3.98 10.48 16.02
CA VAL A 173 -5.23 10.90 16.66
C VAL A 173 -5.43 10.20 18.00
N GLY A 174 -5.05 8.93 18.05
CA GLY A 174 -5.08 8.12 19.25
C GLY A 174 -4.22 6.89 19.07
N VAL A 175 -3.72 6.34 20.17
CA VAL A 175 -2.87 5.15 20.16
C VAL A 175 -3.20 4.25 21.34
N MET A 176 -3.31 2.96 21.06
CA MET A 176 -3.35 1.91 22.06
C MET A 176 -2.21 0.93 21.78
N VAL A 177 -1.43 0.63 22.81
CA VAL A 177 -0.40 -0.41 22.78
C VAL A 177 -0.66 -1.35 23.93
N GLN A 178 -0.67 -2.65 23.66
CA GLN A 178 -0.75 -3.65 24.72
C GLN A 178 0.04 -4.90 24.38
N GLN A 179 0.42 -5.65 25.41
CA GLN A 179 1.05 -6.94 25.23
C GLN A 179 0.00 -7.99 24.85
N GLY A 180 0.28 -8.81 23.83
CA GLY A 180 -0.67 -9.80 23.31
C GLY A 180 -1.69 -9.20 22.34
N SER A 181 -2.73 -9.97 22.02
CA SER A 181 -3.74 -9.61 21.01
C SER A 181 -4.63 -8.47 21.46
N ILE A 182 -5.04 -7.61 20.53
CA ILE A 182 -6.19 -6.72 20.72
C ILE A 182 -7.46 -7.52 20.57
N LEU A 183 -8.19 -7.62 21.68
CA LEU A 183 -9.50 -8.25 21.67
C LEU A 183 -10.55 -7.22 21.28
N ARG A 184 -11.72 -7.74 20.93
CA ARG A 184 -12.83 -6.91 20.52
C ARG A 184 -13.19 -5.81 21.53
N PRO A 185 -13.33 -6.06 22.85
CA PRO A 185 -13.64 -5.01 23.81
C PRO A 185 -12.58 -3.88 23.85
N ASP A 186 -11.31 -4.23 23.65
CA ASP A 186 -10.20 -3.28 23.63
C ASP A 186 -10.33 -2.35 22.42
N PHE A 187 -10.64 -2.93 21.25
CA PHE A 187 -10.89 -2.17 20.02
C PHE A 187 -12.12 -1.27 20.14
N GLU A 188 -13.22 -1.76 20.73
CA GLU A 188 -14.43 -0.96 20.96
C GLU A 188 -14.16 0.20 21.93
N PHE A 189 -13.37 -0.03 22.99
CA PHE A 189 -12.92 1.02 23.89
C PHE A 189 -12.05 2.05 23.17
N PHE A 190 -11.12 1.60 22.33
CA PHE A 190 -10.27 2.48 21.53
C PHE A 190 -11.09 3.36 20.60
N LEU A 191 -12.04 2.78 19.87
CA LEU A 191 -12.91 3.54 18.98
C LEU A 191 -13.74 4.58 19.70
N LYS A 192 -14.24 4.28 20.91
CA LYS A 192 -14.97 5.25 21.72
C LYS A 192 -14.17 6.52 22.03
N ASN A 193 -12.85 6.40 22.14
CA ASN A 193 -11.97 7.54 22.35
C ASN A 193 -11.66 8.33 21.07
N LEU A 194 -11.97 7.77 19.89
CA LEU A 194 -11.79 8.40 18.58
C LEU A 194 -13.07 9.05 18.02
N LEU A 195 -14.19 9.03 18.77
CA LEU A 195 -15.52 9.42 18.27
C LEU A 195 -15.72 10.92 18.00
N SER A 196 -14.73 11.77 18.27
CA SER A 196 -14.78 13.17 17.86
C SER A 196 -14.58 13.39 16.36
N TRP A 197 -14.24 12.33 15.60
CA TRP A 197 -13.89 12.42 14.18
C TRP A 197 -15.04 11.99 13.26
N THR A 198 -15.05 12.57 12.07
CA THR A 198 -16.16 12.47 11.11
C THR A 198 -16.18 11.16 10.34
N THR A 199 -15.02 10.57 10.02
CA THR A 199 -14.97 9.33 9.24
C THR A 199 -13.81 8.43 9.63
N VAL A 200 -14.11 7.16 9.91
CA VAL A 200 -13.11 6.14 10.25
C VAL A 200 -13.03 5.06 9.18
N VAL A 201 -11.82 4.73 8.75
CA VAL A 201 -11.53 3.76 7.72
C VAL A 201 -10.92 2.50 8.34
N PHE A 202 -11.54 1.35 8.06
CA PHE A 202 -11.16 0.04 8.60
C PHE A 202 -10.77 -0.96 7.50
N HIS A 203 -9.94 -1.94 7.88
CA HIS A 203 -9.62 -3.07 7.02
C HIS A 203 -10.53 -4.31 7.26
N HIS A 204 -11.18 -4.42 8.42
CA HIS A 204 -11.97 -5.61 8.80
C HIS A 204 -13.45 -5.30 9.07
N ARG A 205 -14.35 -6.12 8.52
CA ARG A 205 -15.81 -6.05 8.73
C ARG A 205 -16.22 -6.67 10.05
N GLY A 206 -17.19 -6.07 10.76
CA GLY A 206 -17.74 -6.63 12.01
C GLY A 206 -18.81 -5.73 12.66
N ARG A 207 -19.21 -6.03 13.90
CA ARG A 207 -20.17 -5.23 14.71
C ARG A 207 -19.64 -3.82 15.13
N ILE A 208 -18.60 -3.35 14.48
CA ILE A 208 -18.09 -1.98 14.56
C ILE A 208 -19.10 -1.00 13.96
N GLU A 209 -19.89 -1.46 12.97
CA GLU A 209 -20.95 -0.68 12.32
C GLU A 209 -21.97 -0.14 13.35
N GLU A 210 -22.50 -1.02 14.20
CA GLU A 210 -23.44 -0.65 15.28
C GLU A 210 -22.85 0.44 16.22
N LEU A 211 -21.54 0.40 16.47
CA LEU A 211 -20.86 1.37 17.33
C LEU A 211 -20.64 2.70 16.64
N CYS A 212 -20.25 2.68 15.37
CA CYS A 212 -20.10 3.89 14.56
C CYS A 212 -21.45 4.60 14.39
N GLU A 213 -22.50 3.83 14.08
CA GLU A 213 -23.88 4.33 13.97
C GLU A 213 -24.37 4.96 15.28
N ALA A 214 -24.16 4.29 16.42
CA ALA A 214 -24.57 4.80 17.73
C ALA A 214 -23.93 6.14 18.12
N HIS A 215 -22.80 6.51 17.51
CA HIS A 215 -22.06 7.74 17.81
C HIS A 215 -22.01 8.72 16.61
N ASN A 216 -22.83 8.49 15.58
CA ASN A 216 -22.89 9.32 14.36
C ASN A 216 -21.53 9.47 13.64
N VAL A 217 -20.70 8.43 13.69
CA VAL A 217 -19.42 8.38 12.98
C VAL A 217 -19.62 7.67 11.65
N VAL A 218 -19.21 8.29 10.54
CA VAL A 218 -19.21 7.61 9.24
C VAL A 218 -18.08 6.57 9.23
N TYR A 219 -18.33 5.38 8.71
CA TYR A 219 -17.31 4.34 8.58
C TYR A 219 -17.16 3.90 7.13
N MET A 220 -15.95 3.51 6.75
CA MET A 220 -15.66 2.95 5.43
C MET A 220 -14.74 1.73 5.56
N TYR A 221 -14.88 0.80 4.62
CA TYR A 221 -13.99 -0.36 4.54
C TYR A 221 -13.07 -0.26 3.33
N LEU A 222 -11.78 -0.42 3.58
CA LEU A 222 -10.79 -0.55 2.51
C LEU A 222 -11.14 -1.72 1.58
N PRO A 223 -10.91 -1.59 0.27
CA PRO A 223 -11.07 -2.70 -0.64
C PRO A 223 -10.11 -3.84 -0.25
N PRO A 224 -10.54 -5.11 -0.34
CA PRO A 224 -9.74 -6.24 0.12
C PRO A 224 -8.33 -6.24 -0.45
N TYR A 225 -7.35 -6.58 0.40
CA TYR A 225 -5.93 -6.69 0.03
C TYR A 225 -5.36 -5.42 -0.61
N SER A 226 -5.79 -4.23 -0.19
CA SER A 226 -5.32 -2.95 -0.75
C SER A 226 -4.53 -2.11 0.26
N PRO A 227 -3.40 -2.63 0.80
CA PRO A 227 -2.60 -1.91 1.79
C PRO A 227 -1.97 -0.63 1.22
N ASP A 228 -1.86 -0.52 -0.11
CA ASP A 228 -1.41 0.68 -0.80
C ASP A 228 -2.40 1.86 -0.70
N PHE A 229 -3.65 1.59 -0.36
CA PHE A 229 -4.64 2.62 0.00
C PHE A 229 -4.69 2.89 1.50
N ASN A 230 -3.87 2.25 2.32
CA ASN A 230 -3.84 2.48 3.77
C ASN A 230 -2.56 3.23 4.17
N PRO A 231 -2.62 4.53 4.50
CA PRO A 231 -1.46 5.30 4.93
C PRO A 231 -0.79 4.72 6.19
N ILE A 232 -1.56 4.03 7.05
CA ILE A 232 -1.05 3.42 8.27
C ILE A 232 0.02 2.36 7.99
N GLU A 233 -0.13 1.57 6.93
CA GLU A 233 0.79 0.46 6.62
C GLU A 233 2.24 0.96 6.48
N LYS A 234 2.41 2.13 5.86
CA LYS A 234 3.71 2.77 5.73
C LYS A 234 4.19 3.38 7.04
N SER A 235 3.28 3.94 7.83
CA SER A 235 3.62 4.44 9.17
C SER A 235 4.15 3.31 10.07
N PHE A 236 3.58 2.10 10.01
CA PHE A 236 4.06 0.94 10.73
C PHE A 236 5.49 0.57 10.34
N LEU A 237 5.82 0.63 9.05
CA LEU A 237 7.19 0.40 8.58
C LEU A 237 8.16 1.44 9.17
N VAL A 238 7.78 2.72 9.19
CA VAL A 238 8.60 3.79 9.79
C VAL A 238 8.83 3.51 11.28
N ILE A 239 7.76 3.27 12.05
CA ILE A 239 7.82 2.99 13.49
C ILE A 239 8.73 1.78 13.76
N LYS A 240 8.46 0.65 13.10
CA LYS A 240 9.24 -0.59 13.29
C LYS A 240 10.71 -0.41 12.90
N ASN A 241 11.01 0.33 11.84
CA ASN A 241 12.40 0.59 11.44
C ASN A 241 13.14 1.46 12.46
N HIS A 242 12.49 2.48 13.02
CA HIS A 242 13.08 3.31 14.06
C HIS A 242 13.31 2.54 15.36
N LEU A 243 12.35 1.71 15.78
CA LEU A 243 12.51 0.80 16.93
C LEU A 243 13.68 -0.18 16.70
N LYS A 244 13.73 -0.83 15.54
CA LYS A 244 14.83 -1.72 15.14
C LYS A 244 16.17 -1.00 15.13
N ARG A 245 16.21 0.26 14.69
CA ARG A 245 17.44 1.07 14.71
C ARG A 245 17.86 1.38 16.15
N ALA A 246 16.93 1.77 17.01
CA ALA A 246 17.19 2.19 18.38
C ALA A 246 17.58 1.03 19.30
N GLN A 247 17.08 -0.20 19.06
CA GLN A 247 17.35 -1.39 19.90
C GLN A 247 16.91 -1.22 21.37
N VAL A 248 15.90 -0.40 21.62
CA VAL A 248 15.47 0.00 22.98
C VAL A 248 14.49 -0.96 23.65
N LEU A 249 13.87 -1.86 22.90
CA LEU A 249 12.88 -2.79 23.46
C LEU A 249 13.55 -3.85 24.35
N THR A 250 12.95 -4.09 25.51
CA THR A 250 13.50 -4.93 26.59
C THR A 250 12.82 -6.29 26.69
N GLY A 251 11.58 -6.44 26.21
CA GLY A 251 10.75 -7.62 26.49
C GLY A 251 9.96 -7.56 27.77
N THR A 252 9.87 -6.39 28.40
CA THR A 252 9.03 -6.17 29.59
C THR A 252 7.79 -5.37 29.24
N THR A 253 6.88 -5.22 30.19
CA THR A 253 5.69 -4.37 30.04
C THR A 253 6.03 -2.90 29.78
N ASP A 254 7.24 -2.46 30.13
CA ASP A 254 7.73 -1.08 29.90
C ASP A 254 7.83 -0.74 28.40
N ASP A 255 7.92 -1.76 27.54
CA ASP A 255 7.94 -1.57 26.08
C ASP A 255 6.64 -0.93 25.56
N VAL A 256 5.53 -1.03 26.29
CA VAL A 256 4.26 -0.35 25.95
C VAL A 256 4.47 1.16 25.88
N ASP A 257 5.12 1.75 26.88
CA ASP A 257 5.37 3.18 26.95
C ASP A 257 6.40 3.61 25.90
N ILE A 258 7.43 2.79 25.69
CA ILE A 258 8.46 3.04 24.67
C ILE A 258 7.83 3.08 23.27
N ILE A 259 6.99 2.10 22.92
CA ILE A 259 6.33 2.07 21.61
C ILE A 259 5.40 3.27 21.45
N THR A 260 4.64 3.61 22.50
CA THR A 260 3.71 4.76 22.51
C THR A 260 4.44 6.09 22.28
N ASP A 261 5.59 6.28 22.94
CA ASP A 261 6.45 7.45 22.76
C ASP A 261 7.02 7.55 21.34
N PHE A 262 7.47 6.42 20.76
CA PHE A 262 7.93 6.37 19.38
C PHE A 262 6.84 6.73 18.38
N VAL A 263 5.61 6.23 18.55
CA VAL A 263 4.47 6.57 17.70
C VAL A 263 4.22 8.08 17.75
N SER A 264 4.16 8.64 18.95
CA SER A 264 3.88 10.07 19.16
C SER A 264 4.94 10.97 18.54
N LYS A 265 6.21 10.56 18.55
CA LYS A 265 7.33 11.31 17.97
C LYS A 265 7.46 11.18 16.45
N LEU A 266 7.08 10.04 15.89
CA LEU A 266 7.33 9.73 14.48
C LEU A 266 6.12 10.01 13.58
N VAL A 267 4.90 9.83 14.09
CA VAL A 267 3.66 10.00 13.32
C VAL A 267 3.22 11.46 13.35
N THR A 268 4.01 12.32 12.70
CA THR A 268 3.78 13.77 12.61
C THR A 268 2.85 14.13 11.45
N PRO A 269 2.26 15.35 11.43
CA PRO A 269 1.49 15.83 10.28
C PRO A 269 2.28 15.76 8.97
N GLU A 270 3.56 16.14 8.98
CA GLU A 270 4.39 16.14 7.77
C GLU A 270 4.59 14.74 7.20
N LEU A 271 4.82 13.75 8.07
CA LEU A 271 4.89 12.35 7.65
C LEU A 271 3.54 11.91 7.08
N MET A 272 2.45 12.16 7.81
CA MET A 272 1.14 11.66 7.42
C MET A 272 0.63 12.29 6.13
N GLN A 273 0.79 13.59 5.92
CA GLN A 273 0.44 14.25 4.66
C GLN A 273 1.23 13.66 3.47
N ALA A 274 2.51 13.34 3.67
CA ALA A 274 3.31 12.67 2.64
C ALA A 274 2.79 11.25 2.32
N LEU A 275 2.39 10.49 3.34
CA LEU A 275 1.83 9.15 3.18
C LEU A 275 0.42 9.19 2.54
N PHE A 276 -0.42 10.13 2.93
CA PHE A 276 -1.75 10.34 2.33
C PHE A 276 -1.65 10.72 0.85
N ARG A 277 -0.72 11.61 0.48
CA ARG A 277 -0.42 11.95 -0.92
C ARG A 277 0.03 10.74 -1.72
N ASP A 278 0.91 9.92 -1.14
CA ASP A 278 1.38 8.70 -1.80
C ASP A 278 0.26 7.65 -1.99
N CYS A 279 -0.68 7.57 -1.05
CA CYS A 279 -1.90 6.75 -1.18
C CYS A 279 -2.97 7.36 -2.12
N GLY A 280 -2.77 8.58 -2.63
CA GLY A 280 -3.66 9.23 -3.59
C GLY A 280 -4.82 10.03 -2.97
N TYR A 281 -4.74 10.41 -1.70
CA TYR A 281 -5.76 11.21 -1.02
C TYR A 281 -5.53 12.72 -1.08
N MET A 282 -4.33 13.17 -1.48
CA MET A 282 -3.91 14.59 -1.53
C MET A 282 -3.09 14.90 -2.79
#